data_AF-A0A948RHH6-F1
#
_entry.id   AF-A0A948RHH6-F1
#
_cell.length_a   1.000
_cell.length_b   1.000
_cell.length_c   1.000
_cell.angle_alpha   90.00
_cell.angle_beta   90.00
_cell.angle_gamma   90.00
#
_symmetry.space_group_name_H-M   'P 1'
#
loop_
_entity.id
_entity.type
_entity.pdbx_description
1 polymer ?
#
loop_
_entity_poly.entity_id
_entity_poly.type
_entity_poly.pdbx_seq_one_letter_code
_entity_poly.pdbx_strand_id
1 'polypeptide(L)'
;MAQAGIHSMVGVAARKWAPKAEWLALGIVLGNLFPDADNLAVAAATLARKSTEGLHRTFTHSLFSVVAILAIFFIVSAITKRPRWNNLGLGLGIGVLMHILLDLLVWFNGVEILWPIPSWVNLWTNVTPPEWFDKLMLTAEFLFIALFFVMLDTLARKQKTDANYLPTLRVWTIIQAALFVVFTILVYIMTKGFMTIYGLLYLLSLGLAFGVTIRMRKTVEAVTE
;
A
#
# COMPACT_ATOMS: atom_id res chain seq x y z
N MET A 1 -3.93 -2.00 11.15
CA MET A 1 -3.60 -3.15 10.27
C MET A 1 -3.21 -2.57 8.94
N ALA A 2 -2.02 -2.89 8.45
CA ALA A 2 -1.58 -2.47 7.13
C ALA A 2 -2.13 -3.46 6.10
N GLN A 3 -2.83 -2.96 5.08
CA GLN A 3 -3.47 -3.79 4.06
C GLN A 3 -3.12 -3.35 2.63
N ALA A 4 -1.82 -3.21 2.41
CA ALA A 4 -1.21 -2.65 1.21
C ALA A 4 -1.74 -3.31 -0.07
N GLY A 5 -2.05 -4.61 -0.03
CA GLY A 5 -2.69 -5.32 -1.13
C GLY A 5 -4.03 -4.72 -1.56
N ILE A 6 -4.95 -4.48 -0.62
CA ILE A 6 -6.26 -3.86 -0.93
C ILE A 6 -6.08 -2.41 -1.37
N HIS A 7 -5.27 -1.63 -0.65
CA HIS A 7 -5.04 -0.23 -1.03
C HIS A 7 -4.50 -0.13 -2.46
N SER A 8 -3.57 -1.02 -2.84
CA SER A 8 -3.07 -1.12 -4.22
C SER A 8 -4.16 -1.44 -5.23
N MET A 9 -5.05 -2.38 -4.91
CA MET A 9 -6.19 -2.73 -5.76
C MET A 9 -7.12 -1.54 -5.97
N VAL A 10 -7.43 -0.80 -4.90
CA VAL A 10 -8.25 0.42 -4.95
C VAL A 10 -7.55 1.49 -5.82
N GLY A 11 -6.25 1.68 -5.66
CA GLY A 11 -5.46 2.59 -6.51
C GLY A 11 -5.52 2.23 -8.00
N VAL A 12 -5.38 0.95 -8.35
CA VAL A 12 -5.50 0.50 -9.75
C VAL A 12 -6.94 0.62 -10.25
N ALA A 13 -7.94 0.35 -9.42
CA ALA A 13 -9.33 0.56 -9.81
C ALA A 13 -9.59 2.03 -10.15
N ALA A 14 -9.03 2.95 -9.35
CA ALA A 14 -9.21 4.39 -9.52
C ALA A 14 -8.55 4.97 -10.77
N ARG A 15 -7.57 4.28 -11.36
CA ARG A 15 -6.90 4.73 -12.59
C ARG A 15 -7.87 4.96 -13.76
N LYS A 16 -9.04 4.29 -13.76
CA LYS A 16 -10.06 4.45 -14.82
C LYS A 16 -10.64 5.86 -14.85
N TRP A 17 -10.60 6.58 -13.73
CA TRP A 17 -11.09 7.95 -13.60
C TRP A 17 -9.96 8.98 -13.64
N ALA A 18 -8.70 8.54 -13.68
CA ALA A 18 -7.56 9.44 -13.76
C ALA A 18 -7.43 9.99 -15.18
N PRO A 19 -7.21 11.31 -15.34
CA PRO A 19 -6.83 11.88 -16.63
C PRO A 19 -5.60 11.19 -17.23
N LYS A 20 -5.52 11.15 -18.56
CA LYS A 20 -4.34 10.63 -19.26
C LYS A 20 -3.17 11.59 -19.08
N ALA A 21 -2.34 11.33 -18.06
CA ALA A 21 -1.14 12.10 -17.76
C ALA A 21 -0.01 11.16 -17.33
N GLU A 22 1.18 11.31 -17.93
CA GLU A 22 2.35 10.50 -17.59
C GLU A 22 2.62 10.57 -16.08
N TRP A 23 2.76 9.39 -15.47
CA TRP A 23 2.97 9.08 -14.05
C TRP A 23 1.84 9.43 -13.08
N LEU A 24 0.70 9.97 -13.53
CA LEU A 24 -0.42 10.25 -12.64
C LEU A 24 -1.03 8.96 -12.08
N ALA A 25 -1.43 8.03 -12.95
CA ALA A 25 -1.99 6.74 -12.54
C ALA A 25 -1.00 5.92 -11.71
N LEU A 26 0.29 5.93 -12.11
CA LEU A 26 1.35 5.30 -11.33
C LEU A 26 1.43 5.91 -9.92
N GLY A 27 1.39 7.24 -9.82
CA GLY A 27 1.37 7.96 -8.56
C GLY A 27 0.18 7.59 -7.69
N ILE A 28 -1.03 7.45 -8.25
CA ILE A 28 -2.23 7.05 -7.50
C ILE A 28 -2.04 5.67 -6.85
N VAL A 29 -1.52 4.70 -7.59
CA VAL A 29 -1.28 3.35 -7.05
C VAL A 29 -0.17 3.38 -6.00
N LEU A 30 0.95 4.04 -6.28
CA LEU A 30 2.06 4.15 -5.33
C LEU A 30 1.68 4.95 -4.08
N GLY A 31 0.82 5.95 -4.22
CA GLY A 31 0.32 6.75 -3.10
C GLY A 31 -0.64 5.96 -2.22
N ASN A 32 -1.37 4.99 -2.78
CA ASN A 32 -2.15 4.04 -1.98
C ASN A 32 -1.26 3.04 -1.23
N LEU A 33 -0.07 2.73 -1.74
CA LEU A 33 0.92 1.85 -1.07
C LEU A 33 1.76 2.59 -0.03
N PHE A 34 2.08 3.86 -0.29
CA PHE A 34 3.05 4.64 0.46
C PHE A 34 2.80 4.67 1.97
N PRO A 35 1.56 4.86 2.47
CA PRO A 35 1.38 5.02 3.89
C PRO A 35 1.78 3.79 4.71
N ASP A 36 1.55 2.59 4.20
CA ASP A 36 1.93 1.33 4.84
C ASP A 36 3.45 1.10 4.90
N ALA A 37 4.26 1.91 4.21
CA ALA A 37 5.71 1.87 4.32
C ALA A 37 6.22 2.35 5.68
N ASP A 38 5.40 2.99 6.50
CA ASP A 38 5.70 3.30 7.90
C ASP A 38 6.01 2.06 8.75
N ASN A 39 5.55 0.87 8.32
CA ASN A 39 5.92 -0.40 8.94
C ASN A 39 7.43 -0.68 8.86
N LEU A 40 8.17 -0.08 7.93
CA LEU A 40 9.64 -0.12 7.94
C LEU A 40 10.21 0.60 9.17
N ALA A 41 9.62 1.74 9.56
CA ALA A 41 10.00 2.47 10.77
C ALA A 41 9.61 1.69 12.02
N VAL A 42 8.41 1.08 12.05
CA VAL A 42 7.97 0.18 13.13
C VAL A 42 8.94 -0.99 13.29
N ALA A 43 9.35 -1.61 12.20
CA ALA A 43 10.29 -2.73 12.22
C ALA A 43 11.68 -2.31 12.71
N ALA A 44 12.20 -1.18 12.23
CA ALA A 44 13.47 -0.63 12.68
C ALA A 44 13.45 -0.31 14.20
N ALA A 45 12.37 0.31 14.69
CA ALA A 45 12.19 0.59 16.11
C ALA A 45 12.09 -0.70 16.94
N THR A 46 11.35 -1.71 16.44
CA THR A 46 11.24 -3.02 17.09
C THR A 46 12.60 -3.71 17.22
N LEU A 47 13.40 -3.74 16.15
CA LEU A 47 14.75 -4.31 16.17
C LEU A 47 15.69 -3.53 17.10
N ALA A 48 15.55 -2.21 17.16
CA ALA A 48 16.28 -1.35 18.06
C ALA A 48 15.76 -1.36 19.52
N ARG A 49 14.69 -2.12 19.81
CA ARG A 49 14.00 -2.16 21.11
C ARG A 49 13.53 -0.77 21.59
N LYS A 50 13.09 0.06 20.65
CA LYS A 50 12.51 1.39 20.89
C LYS A 50 10.99 1.35 20.83
N SER A 51 10.34 2.40 21.34
CA SER A 51 8.89 2.55 21.21
C SER A 51 8.48 2.60 19.73
N THR A 52 7.39 1.91 19.41
CA THR A 52 6.70 1.96 18.12
C THR A 52 5.48 2.87 18.14
N GLU A 53 5.18 3.46 19.31
CA GLU A 53 4.04 4.34 19.51
C GLU A 53 4.16 5.57 18.60
N GLY A 54 3.07 5.90 17.91
CA GLY A 54 3.03 7.01 16.99
C GLY A 54 3.89 6.87 15.73
N LEU A 55 4.43 5.68 15.43
CA LEU A 55 5.17 5.44 14.17
C LEU A 55 4.27 5.01 13.01
N HIS A 56 3.16 4.31 13.31
CA HIS A 56 2.19 3.85 12.31
C HIS A 56 0.93 4.72 12.37
N ARG A 57 0.37 5.06 11.20
CA ARG A 57 -0.87 5.85 11.05
C ARG A 57 -0.81 7.29 11.56
N THR A 58 0.39 7.86 11.55
CA THR A 58 0.65 9.23 11.96
C THR A 58 1.14 10.06 10.77
N PHE A 59 2.44 10.29 10.66
CA PHE A 59 3.06 11.09 9.61
C PHE A 59 2.60 10.65 8.22
N THR A 60 2.74 9.38 7.87
CA THR A 60 2.42 8.84 6.54
C THR A 60 0.94 8.91 6.17
N HIS A 61 0.06 9.10 7.15
CA HIS A 61 -1.39 9.15 6.99
C HIS A 61 -1.97 10.54 7.29
N SER A 62 -1.15 11.59 7.21
CA SER A 62 -1.59 12.96 7.50
C SER A 62 -1.76 13.82 6.25
N LEU A 63 -2.67 14.79 6.33
CA LEU A 63 -2.86 15.81 5.29
C LEU A 63 -1.61 16.68 5.11
N PHE A 64 -0.84 16.90 6.17
CA PHE A 64 0.43 17.61 6.07
C PHE A 64 1.46 16.86 5.22
N SER A 65 1.49 15.53 5.31
CA SER A 65 2.33 14.70 4.43
C SER A 65 1.87 14.75 2.99
N VAL A 66 0.55 14.77 2.72
CA VAL A 66 0.02 15.00 1.37
C VAL A 66 0.51 16.34 0.82
N VAL A 67 0.39 17.42 1.59
CA VAL A 67 0.87 18.75 1.18
C VAL A 67 2.38 18.75 0.94
N ALA A 68 3.16 18.10 1.81
CA ALA A 68 4.61 17.98 1.65
C ALA A 68 4.99 17.24 0.36
N ILE A 69 4.34 16.11 0.07
CA ILE A 69 4.55 15.35 -1.17
C ILE A 69 4.26 16.23 -2.39
N LEU A 70 3.11 16.90 -2.41
CA LEU A 70 2.74 17.79 -3.52
C LEU A 70 3.77 18.90 -3.71
N ALA A 71 4.20 19.56 -2.63
CA ALA A 71 5.19 20.64 -2.69
C ALA A 71 6.55 20.15 -3.20
N ILE A 72 7.04 19.01 -2.70
CA ILE A 72 8.33 18.42 -3.12
C ILE A 72 8.30 18.12 -4.63
N PHE A 73 7.27 17.42 -5.11
CA PHE A 73 7.20 17.04 -6.53
C PHE A 73 6.91 18.22 -7.45
N PHE A 74 6.21 19.26 -6.97
CA PHE A 74 6.08 20.52 -7.68
C PHE A 74 7.45 21.20 -7.87
N ILE A 75 8.25 21.30 -6.79
CA ILE A 75 9.60 21.86 -6.85
C ILE A 75 10.49 21.04 -7.79
N VAL A 76 10.47 19.71 -7.68
CA VAL A 76 11.24 18.81 -8.58
C VAL A 76 10.81 19.02 -10.04
N SER A 77 9.51 19.14 -10.31
CA SER A 77 9.00 19.42 -11.65
C SER A 77 9.48 20.78 -12.18
N ALA A 78 9.47 21.82 -11.34
CA ALA A 78 9.94 23.16 -11.69
C ALA A 78 11.45 23.18 -12.02
N ILE A 79 12.28 22.54 -11.18
CA ILE A 79 13.73 22.45 -11.38
C ILE A 79 14.07 21.65 -12.64
N THR A 80 13.43 20.48 -12.80
CA THR A 80 13.75 19.57 -13.92
C THR A 80 13.05 19.94 -15.23
N LYS A 81 12.08 20.86 -15.19
CA LYS A 81 11.21 21.24 -16.32
C LYS A 81 10.51 20.04 -16.96
N ARG A 82 10.13 19.04 -16.16
CA ARG A 82 9.48 17.81 -16.61
C ARG A 82 8.13 17.61 -15.89
N PRO A 83 6.99 17.85 -16.56
CA PRO A 83 5.66 17.86 -15.93
C PRO A 83 5.25 16.52 -15.30
N ARG A 84 5.80 15.40 -15.80
CA ARG A 84 5.57 14.06 -15.23
C ARG A 84 5.88 13.95 -13.73
N TRP A 85 6.82 14.76 -13.21
CA TRP A 85 7.11 14.77 -11.78
C TRP A 85 5.97 15.41 -10.98
N ASN A 86 5.38 16.49 -11.49
CA ASN A 86 4.22 17.09 -10.86
C ASN A 86 3.01 16.14 -10.90
N ASN A 87 2.82 15.43 -12.02
CA ASN A 87 1.78 14.40 -12.15
C ASN A 87 1.99 13.25 -11.16
N LEU A 88 3.23 12.78 -10.99
CA LEU A 88 3.56 11.77 -9.99
C LEU A 88 3.24 12.25 -8.57
N GLY A 89 3.63 13.48 -8.23
CA GLY A 89 3.30 14.10 -6.95
C GLY A 89 1.80 14.21 -6.70
N LEU A 90 1.06 14.71 -7.70
CA LEU A 90 -0.40 14.78 -7.65
C LEU A 90 -1.02 13.39 -7.45
N GLY A 91 -0.55 12.39 -8.20
CA GLY A 91 -1.00 11.02 -8.07
C GLY A 91 -0.71 10.45 -6.68
N LEU A 92 0.50 10.64 -6.16
CA LEU A 92 0.87 10.19 -4.81
C LEU A 92 -0.03 10.84 -3.76
N GLY A 93 -0.28 12.14 -3.85
CA GLY A 93 -1.18 12.86 -2.95
C GLY A 93 -2.59 12.31 -2.98
N ILE A 94 -3.17 12.11 -4.18
CA ILE A 94 -4.49 11.47 -4.34
C ILE A 94 -4.49 10.06 -3.75
N GLY A 95 -3.45 9.28 -4.01
CA GLY A 95 -3.33 7.92 -3.51
C GLY A 95 -3.26 7.84 -1.99
N VAL A 96 -2.52 8.74 -1.35
CA VAL A 96 -2.45 8.82 0.13
C VAL A 96 -3.81 9.22 0.70
N LEU A 97 -4.50 10.18 0.10
CA LEU A 97 -5.85 10.55 0.52
C LEU A 97 -6.84 9.38 0.40
N MET A 98 -6.76 8.62 -0.69
CA MET A 98 -7.56 7.40 -0.87
C MET A 98 -7.24 6.33 0.17
N HIS A 99 -5.95 6.15 0.50
CA HIS A 99 -5.51 5.24 1.54
C HIS A 99 -6.11 5.62 2.89
N ILE A 100 -5.97 6.89 3.31
CA ILE A 100 -6.55 7.42 4.55
C ILE A 100 -8.06 7.21 4.58
N LEU A 101 -8.75 7.50 3.47
CA LEU A 101 -10.19 7.32 3.38
C LEU A 101 -10.59 5.85 3.56
N LEU A 102 -9.88 4.92 2.91
CA LEU A 102 -10.14 3.50 3.05
C LEU A 102 -9.87 3.03 4.49
N ASP A 103 -8.80 3.54 5.11
CA ASP A 103 -8.47 3.25 6.50
C ASP A 103 -9.61 3.63 7.46
N LEU A 104 -10.15 4.83 7.30
CA LEU A 104 -11.25 5.32 8.14
C LEU A 104 -12.55 4.54 7.90
N LEU A 105 -12.86 4.23 6.63
CA LEU A 105 -14.14 3.63 6.25
C LEU A 105 -14.20 2.12 6.40
N VAL A 106 -13.07 1.41 6.35
CA VAL A 106 -13.05 -0.06 6.29
C VAL A 106 -12.31 -0.68 7.48
N TRP A 107 -11.31 0.01 8.06
CA TRP A 107 -10.54 -0.55 9.16
C TRP A 107 -11.00 -0.05 10.52
N PHE A 108 -11.05 -0.97 11.48
CA PHE A 108 -11.52 -0.73 12.86
C PHE A 108 -10.49 -0.01 13.75
N ASN A 109 -9.70 0.89 13.17
CA ASN A 109 -8.65 1.64 13.87
C ASN A 109 -8.57 3.05 13.32
N GLY A 110 -8.22 4.01 14.19
CA GLY A 110 -8.12 5.41 13.79
C GLY A 110 -6.83 5.79 13.05
N VAL A 111 -6.78 7.06 12.68
CA VAL A 111 -5.67 7.72 11.97
C VAL A 111 -5.48 9.14 12.52
N GLU A 112 -4.24 9.61 12.63
CA GLU A 112 -3.93 11.02 12.98
C GLU A 112 -3.89 11.91 11.74
N ILE A 113 -5.08 12.34 11.28
CA ILE A 113 -5.25 13.02 9.99
C ILE A 113 -4.48 14.35 9.91
N LEU A 114 -4.28 15.05 11.02
CA LEU A 114 -3.56 16.33 11.09
C LEU A 114 -2.20 16.23 11.79
N TRP A 115 -1.61 15.03 11.93
CA TRP A 115 -0.26 14.90 12.53
C TRP A 115 0.72 15.92 11.92
N PRO A 116 1.47 16.69 12.74
CA PRO A 116 1.72 16.51 14.19
C PRO A 116 0.72 17.16 15.15
N ILE A 117 -0.37 17.77 14.64
CA ILE A 117 -1.44 18.29 15.48
C ILE A 117 -2.30 17.11 15.99
N PRO A 118 -2.48 16.94 17.31
CA PRO A 118 -3.26 15.83 17.86
C PRO A 118 -4.69 15.80 17.30
N SER A 119 -5.01 14.76 16.54
CA SER A 119 -6.25 14.68 15.75
C SER A 119 -6.60 13.24 15.38
N TRP A 120 -6.72 12.39 16.40
CA TRP A 120 -7.10 11.00 16.20
C TRP A 120 -8.56 10.87 15.75
N VAL A 121 -8.78 10.36 14.55
CA VAL A 121 -10.12 10.10 14.01
C VAL A 121 -10.33 8.60 13.89
N ASN A 122 -11.36 8.08 14.56
CA ASN A 122 -11.75 6.66 14.50
C ASN A 122 -13.26 6.51 14.42
N LEU A 123 -13.78 6.13 13.24
CA LEU A 123 -15.21 5.90 13.00
C LEU A 123 -15.75 4.65 13.72
N TRP A 124 -14.87 3.79 14.22
CA TRP A 124 -15.17 2.47 14.79
C TRP A 124 -14.88 2.39 16.28
N THR A 125 -14.79 3.51 17.00
CA THR A 125 -14.36 3.57 18.40
C THR A 125 -15.14 2.63 19.34
N ASN A 126 -16.40 2.33 19.02
CA ASN A 126 -17.26 1.44 19.83
C ASN A 126 -17.41 0.03 19.24
N VAL A 127 -16.53 -0.35 18.29
CA VAL A 127 -16.56 -1.66 17.64
C VAL A 127 -15.24 -2.36 17.93
N THR A 128 -15.33 -3.55 18.54
CA THR A 128 -14.17 -4.41 18.78
C THR A 128 -14.32 -5.65 17.89
N PRO A 129 -13.48 -5.81 16.85
CA PRO A 129 -13.49 -7.00 16.03
C PRO A 129 -13.20 -8.25 16.89
N PRO A 130 -13.79 -9.40 16.55
CA PRO A 130 -13.46 -10.63 17.23
C PRO A 130 -12.01 -11.05 16.90
N GLU A 131 -11.31 -11.67 17.84
CA GLU A 131 -9.87 -12.00 17.70
C GLU A 131 -9.54 -12.85 16.45
N TRP A 132 -10.44 -13.77 16.08
CA TRP A 132 -10.26 -14.59 14.87
C TRP A 132 -10.21 -13.74 13.60
N PHE A 133 -10.96 -12.63 13.57
CA PHE A 133 -10.99 -11.71 12.44
C PHE A 133 -9.68 -10.95 12.34
N ASP A 134 -9.16 -10.42 13.45
CA ASP A 134 -7.86 -9.73 13.45
C ASP A 134 -6.72 -10.65 13.01
N LYS A 135 -6.71 -11.89 13.51
CA LYS A 135 -5.74 -12.93 13.09
C LYS A 135 -5.86 -13.24 11.60
N LEU A 136 -7.07 -13.41 11.09
CA LEU A 136 -7.31 -13.65 9.68
C LEU A 136 -6.85 -12.47 8.84
N MET A 137 -7.28 -11.25 9.16
CA MET A 137 -6.97 -10.03 8.41
C MET A 137 -5.48 -9.72 8.40
N LEU A 138 -4.75 -10.02 9.48
CA LEU A 138 -3.31 -9.95 9.49
C LEU A 138 -2.71 -10.81 8.38
N THR A 139 -3.09 -12.09 8.30
CA THR A 139 -2.53 -13.00 7.30
C THR A 139 -3.09 -12.79 5.88
N ALA A 140 -4.33 -12.32 5.78
CA ALA A 140 -5.03 -12.03 4.53
C ALA A 140 -4.34 -10.96 3.69
N GLU A 141 -3.43 -10.18 4.27
CA GLU A 141 -2.64 -9.23 3.51
C GLU A 141 -1.81 -9.90 2.40
N PHE A 142 -1.25 -11.09 2.64
CA PHE A 142 -0.57 -11.85 1.59
C PHE A 142 -1.54 -12.26 0.47
N LEU A 143 -2.78 -12.61 0.81
CA LEU A 143 -3.82 -12.89 -0.19
C LEU A 143 -4.16 -11.63 -0.99
N PHE A 144 -4.30 -10.47 -0.36
CA PHE A 144 -4.61 -9.23 -1.07
C PHE A 144 -3.47 -8.78 -1.98
N ILE A 145 -2.20 -9.00 -1.59
CA ILE A 145 -1.06 -8.78 -2.48
C ILE A 145 -1.10 -9.77 -3.66
N ALA A 146 -1.43 -11.04 -3.43
CA ALA A 146 -1.60 -12.01 -4.51
C ALA A 146 -2.71 -11.59 -5.49
N LEU A 147 -3.86 -11.16 -4.98
CA LEU A 147 -4.99 -10.66 -5.77
C LEU A 147 -4.64 -9.38 -6.53
N PHE A 148 -3.87 -8.48 -5.90
CA PHE A 148 -3.31 -7.30 -6.57
C PHE A 148 -2.46 -7.70 -7.78
N PHE A 149 -1.59 -8.71 -7.65
CA PHE A 149 -0.80 -9.22 -8.77
C PHE A 149 -1.65 -9.91 -9.85
N VAL A 150 -2.70 -10.65 -9.48
CA VAL A 150 -3.66 -11.21 -10.46
C VAL A 150 -4.35 -10.11 -11.26
N MET A 151 -4.75 -9.03 -10.59
CA MET A 151 -5.36 -7.88 -11.25
C MET A 151 -4.38 -7.22 -12.21
N LEU A 152 -3.10 -7.05 -11.84
CA LEU A 152 -2.06 -6.56 -12.76
C LEU A 152 -1.80 -7.51 -13.94
N ASP A 153 -1.79 -8.83 -13.73
CA ASP A 153 -1.64 -9.83 -14.82
C ASP A 153 -2.81 -9.72 -15.81
N THR A 154 -4.03 -9.70 -15.29
CA THR A 154 -5.26 -9.57 -16.08
C THR A 154 -5.23 -8.29 -16.91
N LEU A 155 -4.80 -7.19 -16.29
CA LEU A 155 -4.71 -5.90 -16.91
C LEU A 155 -3.65 -5.85 -18.01
N ALA A 156 -2.46 -6.37 -17.72
CA ALA A 156 -1.36 -6.44 -18.67
C ALA A 156 -1.73 -7.26 -19.91
N ARG A 157 -2.44 -8.38 -19.74
CA ARG A 157 -2.97 -9.18 -20.86
C ARG A 157 -3.96 -8.41 -21.71
N LYS A 158 -4.95 -7.76 -21.06
CA LYS A 158 -5.97 -6.97 -21.74
C LYS A 158 -5.34 -5.84 -22.58
N GLN A 159 -4.26 -5.26 -22.06
CA GLN A 159 -3.62 -4.07 -22.63
C GLN A 159 -2.40 -4.39 -23.49
N LYS A 160 -2.01 -5.66 -23.56
CA LYS A 160 -0.80 -6.13 -24.25
C LYS A 160 0.47 -5.42 -23.78
N THR A 161 0.53 -5.10 -22.49
CA THR A 161 1.68 -4.47 -21.82
C THR A 161 2.45 -5.50 -20.99
N ASP A 162 3.74 -5.23 -20.74
CA ASP A 162 4.60 -6.01 -19.82
C ASP A 162 4.57 -7.54 -19.99
N ALA A 163 4.32 -8.04 -21.20
CA ALA A 163 4.15 -9.47 -21.49
C ALA A 163 5.36 -10.32 -21.04
N ASN A 164 6.57 -9.75 -21.12
CA ASN A 164 7.81 -10.41 -20.71
C ASN A 164 7.94 -10.59 -19.18
N TYR A 165 7.14 -9.88 -18.39
CA TYR A 165 7.19 -9.94 -16.93
C TYR A 165 6.09 -10.83 -16.32
N LEU A 166 5.07 -11.22 -17.09
CA LEU A 166 3.95 -12.03 -16.61
C LEU A 166 4.36 -13.38 -15.99
N PRO A 167 5.36 -14.12 -16.53
CA PRO A 167 5.82 -15.34 -15.87
C PRO A 167 6.36 -15.08 -14.46
N THR A 168 7.18 -14.02 -14.30
CA THR A 168 7.71 -13.60 -13.00
C THR A 168 6.60 -13.17 -12.05
N LEU A 169 5.63 -12.38 -12.53
CA LEU A 169 4.49 -11.93 -11.74
C LEU A 169 3.68 -13.11 -11.20
N ARG A 170 3.43 -14.14 -12.02
CA ARG A 170 2.72 -15.36 -11.61
C ARG A 170 3.45 -16.12 -10.50
N VAL A 171 4.78 -16.21 -10.58
CA VAL A 171 5.58 -16.83 -9.50
C VAL A 171 5.37 -16.06 -8.20
N TRP A 172 5.44 -14.73 -8.25
CA TRP A 172 5.18 -13.91 -7.06
C TRP A 172 3.75 -14.05 -6.54
N THR A 173 2.74 -14.11 -7.41
CA THR A 173 1.36 -14.39 -7.01
C THR A 173 1.24 -15.72 -6.26
N ILE A 174 1.86 -16.79 -6.77
CA ILE A 174 1.82 -18.11 -6.14
C ILE A 174 2.52 -18.07 -4.78
N ILE A 175 3.68 -17.41 -4.70
CA ILE A 175 4.42 -17.24 -3.44
C ILE A 175 3.54 -16.52 -2.41
N GLN A 176 2.92 -15.40 -2.77
CA GLN A 176 2.04 -14.64 -1.87
C GLN A 176 0.81 -15.45 -1.43
N ALA A 177 0.18 -16.19 -2.35
CA ALA A 177 -0.92 -17.08 -2.01
C ALA A 177 -0.49 -18.23 -1.08
N ALA A 178 0.70 -18.79 -1.28
CA ALA A 178 1.26 -19.82 -0.39
C ALA A 178 1.58 -19.25 0.99
N LEU A 179 2.16 -18.03 1.06
CA LEU A 179 2.40 -17.33 2.33
C LEU A 179 1.10 -17.11 3.09
N PHE A 180 0.01 -16.71 2.43
CA PHE A 180 -1.30 -16.62 3.07
C PHE A 180 -1.70 -17.94 3.74
N VAL A 181 -1.72 -19.05 2.99
CA VAL A 181 -2.11 -20.36 3.54
C VAL A 181 -1.24 -20.77 4.74
N VAL A 182 0.09 -20.65 4.60
CA VAL A 182 1.04 -21.01 5.66
C VAL A 182 0.83 -20.13 6.90
N PHE A 183 0.77 -18.81 6.73
CA PHE A 183 0.66 -17.89 7.87
C PHE A 183 -0.71 -17.95 8.54
N THR A 184 -1.79 -18.20 7.79
CA THR A 184 -3.11 -18.44 8.37
C THR A 184 -3.11 -19.69 9.26
N ILE A 185 -2.36 -20.74 8.93
CA ILE A 185 -2.22 -21.88 9.84
C ILE A 185 -1.34 -21.50 11.04
N LEU A 186 -0.18 -20.87 10.79
CA LEU A 186 0.78 -20.53 11.84
C LEU A 186 0.23 -19.57 12.89
N VAL A 187 -0.64 -18.62 12.52
CA VAL A 187 -1.20 -17.64 13.47
C VAL A 187 -2.05 -18.28 14.57
N TYR A 188 -2.59 -19.49 14.33
CA TYR A 188 -3.36 -20.24 15.32
C TYR A 188 -2.54 -21.29 16.09
N ILE A 189 -1.35 -21.66 15.61
CA ILE A 189 -0.52 -22.71 16.23
C ILE A 189 0.67 -22.12 16.99
N MET A 190 1.29 -21.05 16.48
CA MET A 190 2.48 -20.47 17.08
C MET A 190 2.14 -19.58 18.26
N THR A 191 2.72 -19.87 19.42
CA THR A 191 2.54 -19.07 20.64
C THR A 191 3.62 -17.99 20.82
N LYS A 192 4.77 -18.11 20.13
CA LYS A 192 5.90 -17.17 20.21
C LYS A 192 6.57 -17.02 18.85
N GLY A 193 7.16 -15.85 18.58
CA GLY A 193 7.98 -15.60 17.38
C GLY A 193 7.21 -15.39 16.07
N PHE A 194 5.90 -15.63 16.05
CA PHE A 194 5.05 -15.42 14.86
C PHE A 194 5.22 -14.02 14.26
N MET A 195 5.06 -12.97 15.07
CA MET A 195 5.12 -11.58 14.60
C MET A 195 6.48 -11.20 13.99
N THR A 196 7.58 -11.80 14.45
CA THR A 196 8.92 -11.52 13.90
C THR A 196 9.05 -12.08 12.49
N ILE A 197 8.67 -13.34 12.28
CA ILE A 197 8.77 -14.01 10.98
C ILE A 197 7.73 -13.44 10.00
N TYR A 198 6.51 -13.24 10.48
CA TYR A 198 5.44 -12.58 9.71
C TYR A 198 5.88 -11.19 9.27
N GLY A 199 6.34 -10.35 10.22
CA GLY A 199 6.76 -8.98 9.94
C GLY A 199 7.87 -8.92 8.89
N LEU A 200 8.89 -9.79 8.98
CA LEU A 200 9.96 -9.86 7.98
C LEU A 200 9.42 -10.15 6.57
N LEU A 201 8.61 -11.20 6.43
CA LEU A 201 8.08 -11.60 5.13
C LEU A 201 7.02 -10.62 4.60
N TYR A 202 6.27 -9.98 5.49
CA TYR A 202 5.37 -8.88 5.15
C TYR A 202 6.15 -7.69 4.56
N LEU A 203 7.23 -7.22 5.18
CA LEU A 203 8.02 -6.10 4.65
C LEU A 203 8.65 -6.42 3.29
N LEU A 204 9.12 -7.65 3.09
CA LEU A 204 9.59 -8.10 1.78
C LEU A 204 8.47 -8.10 0.75
N SER A 205 7.27 -8.52 1.14
CA SER A 205 6.08 -8.53 0.27
C SER A 205 5.60 -7.13 -0.07
N LEU A 206 5.67 -6.20 0.88
CA LEU A 206 5.40 -4.78 0.67
C LEU A 206 6.40 -4.19 -0.34
N GLY A 207 7.71 -4.40 -0.11
CA GLY A 207 8.76 -3.96 -1.04
C GLY A 207 8.59 -4.55 -2.45
N LEU A 208 8.18 -5.83 -2.53
CA LEU A 208 7.83 -6.48 -3.78
C LEU A 208 6.63 -5.81 -4.46
N ALA A 209 5.57 -5.44 -3.72
CA ALA A 209 4.42 -4.74 -4.28
C ALA A 209 4.80 -3.38 -4.89
N PHE A 210 5.66 -2.59 -4.23
CA PHE A 210 6.24 -1.38 -4.81
C PHE A 210 7.04 -1.67 -6.08
N GLY A 211 7.95 -2.65 -6.02
CA GLY A 211 8.82 -3.02 -7.13
C GLY A 211 8.04 -3.49 -8.36
N VAL A 212 7.03 -4.35 -8.15
CA VAL A 212 6.13 -4.83 -9.21
C VAL A 212 5.34 -3.68 -9.81
N THR A 213 4.78 -2.78 -8.99
CA THR A 213 4.01 -1.61 -9.46
C THR A 213 4.87 -0.73 -10.37
N ILE A 214 6.10 -0.42 -9.95
CA ILE A 214 7.05 0.39 -10.75
C ILE A 214 7.47 -0.36 -12.01
N ARG A 215 7.78 -1.66 -11.91
CA ARG A 215 8.19 -2.49 -13.05
C ARG A 215 7.10 -2.60 -14.10
N MET A 216 5.84 -2.67 -13.68
CA MET A 216 4.66 -2.76 -14.53
C MET A 216 4.00 -1.40 -14.79
N ARG A 217 4.76 -0.29 -14.69
CA ARG A 217 4.22 1.06 -14.92
C ARG A 217 3.44 1.19 -16.23
N LYS A 218 3.88 0.53 -17.31
CA LYS A 218 3.20 0.58 -18.61
C LYS A 218 1.78 0.02 -18.51
N THR A 219 1.62 -1.10 -17.80
CA THR A 219 0.31 -1.67 -17.47
C THR A 219 -0.52 -0.75 -16.60
N VAL A 220 0.07 -0.16 -15.55
CA VAL A 220 -0.65 0.74 -14.64
C VAL A 220 -1.16 1.99 -15.38
N GLU A 221 -0.32 2.59 -16.21
CA GLU A 221 -0.61 3.83 -16.93
C GLU A 221 -1.48 3.67 -18.17
N ALA A 222 -1.52 2.48 -18.77
CA ALA A 222 -2.33 2.25 -19.97
C ALA A 222 -3.82 2.35 -19.60
N VAL A 223 -4.52 3.39 -20.01
CA VAL A 223 -5.99 3.44 -19.90
C VAL A 223 -6.55 3.01 -21.25
N THR A 224 -7.25 1.86 -21.27
CA THR A 224 -7.97 1.41 -22.47
C THR A 224 -9.09 2.37 -22.78
N GLU A 225 -9.14 2.85 -24.01
CA GLU A 225 -10.35 3.44 -24.63
C GLU A 225 -11.46 2.40 -24.76
#